data_AF-A0A817P7N5-F1
#
_entry.id   AF-A0A817P7N5-F1
#
_cell.length_a   1.000
_cell.length_b   1.000
_cell.length_c   1.000
_cell.angle_alpha   90.00
_cell.angle_beta   90.00
_cell.angle_gamma   90.00
#
_symmetry.space_group_name_H-M   'P 1'
#
loop_
_entity.id
_entity.type
_entity.pdbx_description
1 polymer ?
#
loop_
_entity_poly.entity_id
_entity_poly.type
_entity_poly.pdbx_seq_one_letter_code
_entity_poly.pdbx_strand_id
1 'polypeptide(L)'
;MLETRVQREHKIVQSIQSLLRNRSDIVIRRTDKSKVFYIGNATDFAGKAEEYMLKTNACQEPGTPLRLIIASIHAPATLVSKFLNDLLAPIYLNVAREVTFINGIDVIRKLEKHVLDGHFQATTNFIVIDVTDLYRMIPREGALHALMRLLKKHSDHGKIGTLSIDAIMRMARLVLDTNCFAYDNKYYKQTRGGAMGFTFTQALANIYMREWEQDLIQHQVVHNGIYGRFVKHLLNEKC
;
A
#
# COMPACT_ATOMS: atom_id res chain seq x y z
N MET A 1 -2.10 22.17 -52.71
CA MET A 1 -1.56 20.80 -52.55
C MET A 1 -1.67 20.30 -51.09
N LEU A 2 -1.33 21.13 -50.09
CA LEU A 2 -1.44 20.79 -48.66
C LEU A 2 -2.90 20.62 -48.19
N GLU A 3 -3.80 21.55 -48.55
CA GLU A 3 -5.23 21.49 -48.20
C GLU A 3 -5.94 20.26 -48.77
N THR A 4 -5.56 19.86 -49.98
CA THR A 4 -6.10 18.69 -50.67
C THR A 4 -5.69 17.38 -49.98
N ARG A 5 -4.53 17.35 -49.32
CA ARG A 5 -4.06 16.22 -48.52
C ARG A 5 -4.77 16.12 -47.18
N VAL A 6 -4.95 17.25 -46.49
CA VAL A 6 -5.69 17.33 -45.22
C VAL A 6 -7.15 16.87 -45.41
N GLN A 7 -7.81 17.31 -46.48
CA GLN A 7 -9.17 16.88 -46.79
C GLN A 7 -9.28 15.38 -47.09
N ARG A 8 -8.28 14.80 -47.77
CA ARG A 8 -8.23 13.34 -48.01
C ARG A 8 -8.03 12.57 -46.71
N GLU A 9 -7.10 12.99 -45.86
CA GLU A 9 -6.86 12.35 -44.55
C GLU A 9 -8.11 12.43 -43.66
N HIS A 10 -8.80 13.57 -43.63
CA HIS A 10 -10.04 13.71 -42.87
C HIS A 10 -11.15 12.76 -43.34
N LYS A 11 -11.33 12.60 -44.66
CA LYS A 11 -12.28 11.64 -45.23
C LYS A 11 -11.92 10.20 -44.90
N ILE A 12 -10.64 9.86 -44.91
CA ILE A 12 -10.15 8.52 -44.53
C ILE A 12 -10.48 8.23 -43.06
N VAL A 13 -10.19 9.17 -42.15
CA VAL A 13 -10.49 9.02 -40.72
C VAL A 13 -11.99 8.84 -40.47
N GLN A 14 -12.83 9.64 -41.11
CA GLN A 14 -14.30 9.51 -40.99
C GLN A 14 -14.80 8.15 -41.51
N SER A 15 -14.23 7.66 -42.61
CA SER A 15 -14.55 6.33 -43.16
C SER A 15 -14.17 5.22 -42.20
N ILE A 16 -12.96 5.26 -41.63
CA ILE A 16 -12.49 4.30 -40.63
C ILE A 16 -13.39 4.33 -39.38
N GLN A 17 -13.76 5.51 -38.88
CA GLN A 17 -14.67 5.64 -37.73
C GLN A 17 -16.06 5.08 -38.01
N SER A 18 -16.56 5.22 -39.25
CA SER A 18 -17.83 4.63 -39.68
C SER A 18 -17.74 3.10 -39.73
N LEU A 19 -16.66 2.56 -40.29
CA LEU A 19 -16.42 1.12 -40.36
C LEU A 19 -16.29 0.48 -38.98
N LEU A 20 -15.55 1.12 -38.06
CA LEU A 20 -15.37 0.64 -36.70
C LEU A 20 -16.67 0.68 -35.87
N ARG A 21 -17.57 1.63 -36.13
CA ARG A 21 -18.89 1.67 -35.47
C ARG A 21 -19.74 0.43 -35.74
N ASN A 22 -19.57 -0.21 -36.90
CA ASN A 22 -20.35 -1.36 -37.31
C ASN A 22 -19.64 -2.70 -37.08
N ARG A 23 -18.43 -2.68 -36.49
CA ARG A 23 -17.57 -3.85 -36.29
C ARG A 23 -17.24 -4.04 -34.82
N SER A 24 -18.15 -4.67 -34.07
CA SER A 24 -17.94 -5.06 -32.66
C SER A 24 -16.94 -6.21 -32.49
N ASP A 25 -16.54 -6.84 -33.59
CA ASP A 25 -15.56 -7.91 -33.65
C ASP A 25 -14.12 -7.41 -33.64
N ILE A 26 -13.87 -6.09 -33.75
CA ILE A 26 -12.52 -5.52 -33.76
C ILE A 26 -12.20 -4.90 -32.40
N VAL A 27 -11.09 -5.33 -31.80
CA VAL A 27 -10.58 -4.80 -30.53
C VAL A 27 -9.40 -3.87 -30.80
N ILE A 28 -9.49 -2.64 -30.30
CA ILE A 28 -8.40 -1.67 -30.30
C ILE A 28 -8.05 -1.36 -28.84
N ARG A 29 -6.88 -1.81 -28.37
CA ARG A 29 -6.43 -1.60 -26.97
C ARG A 29 -4.99 -1.13 -26.92
N ARG A 30 -4.70 -0.16 -26.07
CA ARG A 30 -3.31 0.22 -25.74
C ARG A 30 -2.67 -0.90 -24.91
N THR A 31 -1.47 -1.32 -25.27
CA THR A 31 -0.70 -2.28 -24.48
C THR A 31 -0.10 -1.61 -23.24
N ASP A 32 -0.15 -2.33 -22.13
CA ASP A 32 0.27 -1.90 -20.79
C ASP A 32 1.79 -1.70 -20.68
N LYS A 33 2.59 -2.46 -21.45
CA LYS A 33 4.07 -2.42 -21.35
C LYS A 33 4.79 -1.64 -22.44
N SER A 34 4.20 -1.45 -23.64
CA SER A 34 4.98 -1.02 -24.81
C SER A 34 4.51 0.27 -25.51
N LYS A 35 3.50 1.01 -24.98
CA LYS A 35 2.93 2.21 -25.64
C LYS A 35 2.46 1.96 -27.09
N VAL A 36 2.26 0.70 -27.50
CA VAL A 36 1.75 0.31 -28.82
C VAL A 36 0.24 0.02 -28.71
N PHE A 37 -0.49 0.11 -29.81
CA PHE A 37 -1.89 -0.33 -29.89
C PHE A 37 -1.97 -1.74 -30.47
N TYR A 38 -2.72 -2.61 -29.81
CA TYR A 38 -3.23 -3.84 -30.39
C TYR A 38 -4.47 -3.52 -31.22
N ILE A 39 -4.51 -4.00 -32.46
CA ILE A 39 -5.68 -3.96 -33.35
C ILE A 39 -5.85 -5.37 -33.92
N GLY A 40 -6.99 -5.99 -33.67
CA GLY A 40 -7.25 -7.36 -34.13
C GLY A 40 -8.68 -7.81 -33.84
N ASN A 41 -9.02 -9.05 -34.20
CA ASN A 41 -10.33 -9.62 -33.90
C ASN A 41 -10.47 -9.92 -32.40
N ALA A 42 -11.66 -9.74 -31.85
CA ALA A 42 -12.03 -10.09 -30.48
C ALA A 42 -11.81 -11.57 -30.17
N THR A 43 -12.10 -12.48 -31.11
CA THR A 43 -11.87 -13.93 -30.94
C THR A 43 -10.39 -14.25 -30.82
N ASP A 44 -9.57 -13.65 -31.69
CA ASP A 44 -8.12 -13.84 -31.68
C ASP A 44 -7.48 -13.23 -30.43
N PHE A 45 -8.02 -12.11 -29.96
CA PHE A 45 -7.61 -11.50 -28.70
C PHE A 45 -7.91 -12.41 -27.51
N ALA A 46 -9.14 -12.96 -27.44
CA ALA A 46 -9.55 -13.87 -26.37
C ALA A 46 -8.67 -15.13 -26.35
N GLY A 47 -8.46 -15.77 -27.51
CA GLY A 47 -7.61 -16.95 -27.61
C GLY A 47 -6.16 -16.69 -27.21
N LYS A 48 -5.57 -15.55 -27.63
CA LYS A 48 -4.20 -15.17 -27.22
C LYS A 48 -4.12 -14.83 -25.73
N ALA A 49 -5.14 -14.21 -25.16
CA ALA A 49 -5.20 -13.92 -23.73
C ALA A 49 -5.25 -15.22 -22.92
N GLU A 50 -6.08 -16.18 -23.31
CA GLU A 50 -6.19 -17.49 -22.68
C GLU A 50 -4.90 -18.31 -22.82
N GLU A 51 -4.31 -18.35 -24.01
CA GLU A 51 -3.01 -18.99 -24.25
C GLU A 51 -1.90 -18.38 -23.37
N TYR A 52 -1.88 -17.05 -23.25
CA TYR A 52 -0.94 -16.36 -22.37
C TYR A 52 -1.18 -16.70 -20.90
N MET A 53 -2.45 -16.72 -20.46
CA MET A 53 -2.84 -17.10 -19.09
C MET A 53 -2.40 -18.53 -18.75
N LEU A 54 -2.61 -19.49 -19.66
CA LEU A 54 -2.21 -20.89 -19.51
C LEU A 54 -0.69 -21.07 -19.47
N LYS A 55 0.05 -20.36 -20.34
CA LYS A 55 1.52 -20.45 -20.39
C LYS A 55 2.21 -19.85 -19.17
N THR A 56 1.60 -18.84 -18.54
CA THR A 56 2.26 -18.05 -17.49
C THR A 56 1.73 -18.33 -16.08
N ASN A 57 0.62 -19.09 -15.94
CA ASN A 57 -0.13 -19.20 -14.68
C ASN A 57 -0.43 -17.81 -14.06
N ALA A 58 -0.51 -16.74 -14.86
CA ALA A 58 -0.62 -15.38 -14.35
C ALA A 58 -1.98 -15.08 -13.69
N CYS A 59 -3.01 -15.89 -13.97
CA CYS A 59 -4.34 -15.77 -13.40
C CYS A 59 -4.92 -17.15 -13.08
N GLN A 60 -4.82 -17.58 -11.83
CA GLN A 60 -5.76 -18.54 -11.25
C GLN A 60 -7.01 -17.76 -10.79
N GLU A 61 -8.20 -18.38 -10.84
CA GLU A 61 -9.37 -17.85 -10.14
C GLU A 61 -8.96 -17.58 -8.69
N PRO A 62 -9.00 -16.31 -8.24
CA PRO A 62 -8.52 -16.01 -6.92
C PRO A 62 -9.57 -16.49 -5.93
N GLY A 63 -9.26 -17.58 -5.22
CA GLY A 63 -9.58 -17.67 -3.78
C GLY A 63 -8.86 -16.59 -2.95
N THR A 64 -8.37 -15.53 -3.60
CA THR A 64 -7.65 -14.42 -2.99
C THR A 64 -8.67 -13.54 -2.27
N PRO A 65 -8.50 -13.31 -0.96
CA PRO A 65 -9.38 -12.43 -0.22
C PRO A 65 -9.36 -11.03 -0.85
N LEU A 66 -10.53 -10.56 -1.26
CA LEU A 66 -10.70 -9.22 -1.81
C LEU A 66 -10.26 -8.18 -0.76
N ARG A 67 -9.34 -7.29 -1.15
CA ARG A 67 -8.96 -6.13 -0.34
C ARG A 67 -9.95 -5.02 -0.60
N LEU A 68 -10.76 -4.70 0.40
CA LEU A 68 -11.67 -3.56 0.33
C LEU A 68 -10.85 -2.27 0.38
N ILE A 69 -10.76 -1.56 -0.75
CA ILE A 69 -10.11 -0.25 -0.83
C ILE A 69 -11.20 0.82 -0.78
N ILE A 70 -11.21 1.61 0.28
CA ILE A 70 -11.99 2.85 0.32
C ILE A 70 -11.11 3.93 -0.30
N ALA A 71 -11.48 4.39 -1.50
CA ALA A 71 -10.79 5.49 -2.15
C ALA A 71 -11.11 6.79 -1.39
N SER A 72 -10.08 7.41 -0.79
CA SER A 72 -10.20 8.70 -0.10
C SER A 72 -9.75 9.88 -0.97
N ILE A 73 -9.79 9.69 -2.29
CA ILE A 73 -9.41 10.72 -3.25
C ILE A 73 -10.43 11.87 -3.11
N HIS A 74 -9.95 13.07 -2.79
CA HIS A 74 -10.76 14.27 -2.46
C HIS A 74 -11.59 14.21 -1.17
N ALA A 75 -11.34 13.27 -0.26
CA ALA A 75 -11.97 13.32 1.05
C ALA A 75 -11.49 14.55 1.87
N PRO A 76 -12.34 15.16 2.71
CA PRO A 76 -11.98 16.35 3.49
C PRO A 76 -10.74 16.15 4.37
N ALA A 77 -10.54 14.93 4.85
CA ALA A 77 -9.44 14.57 5.74
C ALA A 77 -8.15 14.17 5.01
N THR A 78 -8.11 14.12 3.68
CA THR A 78 -6.94 13.61 2.93
C THR A 78 -5.70 14.46 3.14
N LEU A 79 -5.85 15.78 3.20
CA LEU A 79 -4.72 16.69 3.51
C LEU A 79 -4.23 16.52 4.94
N VAL A 80 -5.14 16.37 5.90
CA VAL A 80 -4.79 16.11 7.31
C VAL A 80 -4.09 14.76 7.46
N SER A 81 -4.59 13.73 6.78
CA SER A 81 -3.96 12.40 6.71
C SER A 81 -2.53 12.49 6.17
N LYS A 82 -2.33 13.21 5.05
CA LYS A 82 -1.00 13.41 4.48
C LYS A 82 -0.07 14.14 5.45
N PHE A 83 -0.54 15.23 6.03
CA PHE A 83 0.22 16.00 7.01
C PHE A 83 0.66 15.14 8.22
N LEU A 84 -0.25 14.36 8.80
CA LEU A 84 0.06 13.45 9.89
C LEU A 84 1.06 12.37 9.48
N ASN A 85 0.93 11.82 8.27
CA ASN A 85 1.90 10.84 7.76
C ASN A 85 3.30 11.46 7.64
N ASP A 86 3.41 12.65 7.05
CA ASP A 86 4.68 13.33 6.82
C ASP A 86 5.36 13.70 8.15
N LEU A 87 4.57 13.98 9.20
CA LEU A 87 5.05 14.22 10.57
C LEU A 87 5.51 12.93 11.27
N LEU A 88 4.72 11.86 11.18
CA LEU A 88 4.89 10.66 12.01
C LEU A 88 5.80 9.60 11.40
N ALA A 89 5.82 9.47 10.07
CA ALA A 89 6.61 8.45 9.39
C ALA A 89 8.12 8.57 9.69
N PRO A 90 8.74 9.77 9.69
CA PRO A 90 10.15 9.91 10.04
C PRO A 90 10.46 9.50 11.48
N ILE A 91 9.58 9.88 12.43
CA ILE A 91 9.71 9.51 13.84
C ILE A 91 9.67 8.00 13.98
N TYR A 92 8.66 7.36 13.36
CA TYR A 92 8.51 5.92 13.37
C TYR A 92 9.73 5.21 12.76
N LEU A 93 10.20 5.65 11.58
CA LEU A 93 11.34 5.05 10.89
C LEU A 93 12.61 5.10 11.75
N ASN A 94 12.84 6.20 12.46
CA ASN A 94 13.98 6.31 13.36
C ASN A 94 13.91 5.27 14.49
N VAL A 95 12.73 5.08 15.08
CA VAL A 95 12.49 4.17 16.22
C VAL A 95 12.49 2.70 15.80
N ALA A 96 12.02 2.40 14.60
CA ALA A 96 11.84 1.03 14.11
C ALA A 96 13.01 0.54 13.23
N ARG A 97 14.04 1.36 13.01
CA ARG A 97 15.16 1.09 12.09
C ARG A 97 15.83 -0.27 12.31
N GLU A 98 16.06 -0.65 13.57
CA GLU A 98 16.76 -1.90 13.91
C GLU A 98 15.95 -3.14 13.50
N VAL A 99 14.63 -3.09 13.71
CA VAL A 99 13.72 -4.21 13.45
C VAL A 99 13.07 -4.14 12.07
N THR A 100 13.30 -3.09 11.29
CA THR A 100 12.71 -2.96 9.96
C THR A 100 13.65 -3.60 8.94
N PHE A 101 13.10 -4.44 8.08
CA PHE A 101 13.77 -4.94 6.89
C PHE A 101 13.34 -4.13 5.68
N ILE A 102 14.30 -3.50 5.01
CA ILE A 102 14.04 -2.63 3.86
C ILE A 102 13.81 -3.47 2.60
N ASN A 103 14.66 -4.48 2.40
CA ASN A 103 14.61 -5.38 1.24
C ASN A 103 15.26 -6.73 1.59
N GLY A 104 15.22 -7.69 0.65
CA GLY A 104 15.79 -9.02 0.87
C GLY A 104 17.31 -9.00 1.13
N ILE A 105 18.04 -8.05 0.55
CA ILE A 105 19.49 -7.91 0.76
C ILE A 105 19.80 -7.49 2.20
N ASP A 106 19.00 -6.58 2.76
CA ASP A 106 19.11 -6.15 4.17
C ASP A 106 18.87 -7.32 5.13
N VAL A 107 17.92 -8.20 4.82
CA VAL A 107 17.69 -9.44 5.60
C VAL A 107 18.92 -10.34 5.55
N ILE A 108 19.45 -10.62 4.36
CA ILE A 108 20.62 -11.50 4.20
C ILE A 108 21.80 -10.96 5.00
N ARG A 109 22.10 -9.66 4.90
CA ARG A 109 23.21 -9.03 5.65
C ARG A 109 23.04 -9.14 7.17
N LYS A 110 21.82 -8.94 7.67
CA LYS A 110 21.54 -9.08 9.11
C LYS A 110 21.65 -10.55 9.55
N LEU A 111 21.25 -11.51 8.71
CA LEU A 111 21.43 -12.93 8.97
C LEU A 111 22.91 -13.35 8.96
N GLU A 112 23.68 -12.91 7.97
CA GLU A 112 25.13 -13.17 7.90
C GLU A 112 25.85 -12.66 9.15
N LYS A 113 25.52 -11.45 9.62
CA LYS A 113 26.04 -10.93 10.87
C LYS A 113 25.69 -11.85 12.06
N HIS A 114 24.43 -12.28 12.14
CA HIS A 114 23.96 -13.18 13.21
C HIS A 114 24.69 -14.53 13.20
N VAL A 115 25.06 -15.03 12.02
CA VAL A 115 25.89 -16.23 11.86
C VAL A 115 27.31 -15.98 12.34
N LEU A 116 27.93 -14.86 11.96
CA LEU A 116 29.29 -14.48 12.37
C LEU A 116 29.41 -14.29 13.89
N ASP A 117 28.36 -13.76 14.53
CA ASP A 117 28.32 -13.58 15.98
C ASP A 117 28.20 -14.94 16.72
N GLY A 118 27.96 -16.06 16.02
CA GLY A 118 27.84 -17.40 16.59
C GLY A 118 26.46 -17.73 17.16
N HIS A 119 25.43 -16.95 16.82
CA HIS A 119 24.08 -17.11 17.36
C HIS A 119 23.24 -18.14 16.58
N PHE A 120 23.80 -18.70 15.50
CA PHE A 120 23.12 -19.66 14.63
C PHE A 120 23.40 -21.09 15.07
N GLN A 121 22.37 -21.81 15.48
CA GLN A 121 22.45 -23.19 15.94
C GLN A 121 21.77 -24.11 14.93
N ALA A 122 22.12 -25.40 14.96
CA ALA A 122 21.44 -26.41 14.14
C ALA A 122 19.93 -26.53 14.47
N THR A 123 19.53 -26.06 15.65
CA THR A 123 18.14 -26.00 16.14
C THR A 123 17.41 -24.71 15.77
N THR A 124 18.07 -23.75 15.11
CA THR A 124 17.48 -22.46 14.74
C THR A 124 16.42 -22.66 13.65
N ASN A 125 15.18 -22.29 13.96
CA ASN A 125 14.05 -22.36 13.03
C ASN A 125 13.66 -20.96 12.53
N PHE A 126 13.30 -20.88 11.25
CA PHE A 126 12.77 -19.66 10.64
C PHE A 126 11.25 -19.71 10.60
N ILE A 127 10.62 -18.64 11.08
CA ILE A 127 9.16 -18.48 11.07
C ILE A 127 8.84 -17.18 10.35
N VAL A 128 7.99 -17.27 9.34
CA VAL A 128 7.42 -16.11 8.65
C VAL A 128 5.95 -16.01 9.06
N ILE A 129 5.58 -14.86 9.62
CA ILE A 129 4.21 -14.58 10.06
C ILE A 129 3.64 -13.49 9.16
N ASP A 130 2.51 -13.78 8.52
CA ASP A 130 1.74 -12.78 7.77
C ASP A 130 0.55 -12.29 8.60
N VAL A 131 0.40 -10.96 8.70
CA VAL A 131 -0.71 -10.34 9.43
C VAL A 131 -1.84 -10.05 8.46
N THR A 132 -2.89 -10.84 8.53
CA THR A 132 -4.08 -10.68 7.69
C THR A 132 -4.81 -9.38 8.00
N ASP A 133 -5.16 -8.61 6.97
CA ASP A 133 -6.07 -7.47 7.06
C ASP A 133 -5.71 -6.39 8.09
N LEU A 134 -4.40 -6.19 8.32
CA LEU A 134 -3.86 -5.27 9.31
C LEU A 134 -4.64 -3.94 9.38
N TYR A 135 -4.72 -3.20 8.27
CA TYR A 135 -5.37 -1.88 8.25
C TYR A 135 -6.86 -1.89 8.63
N ARG A 136 -7.58 -2.98 8.32
CA ARG A 136 -9.00 -3.12 8.62
C ARG A 136 -9.24 -3.57 10.06
N MET A 137 -8.32 -4.35 10.61
CA MET A 137 -8.52 -5.05 11.89
C MET A 137 -7.88 -4.35 13.09
N ILE A 138 -7.05 -3.33 12.87
CA ILE A 138 -6.44 -2.57 13.98
C ILE A 138 -7.52 -1.96 14.89
N PRO A 139 -7.46 -2.21 16.22
CA PRO A 139 -8.29 -1.52 17.19
C PRO A 139 -7.96 -0.03 17.24
N ARG A 140 -8.97 0.83 17.03
CA ARG A 140 -8.76 2.29 16.95
C ARG A 140 -8.17 2.88 18.22
N GLU A 141 -8.77 2.60 19.37
CA GLU A 141 -8.26 3.13 20.66
C GLU A 141 -6.88 2.54 21.00
N GLY A 142 -6.64 1.26 20.69
CA GLY A 142 -5.32 0.65 20.83
C GLY A 142 -4.25 1.38 20.02
N ALA A 143 -4.54 1.68 18.76
CA ALA A 143 -3.62 2.43 17.89
C ALA A 143 -3.42 3.89 18.31
N LEU A 144 -4.47 4.56 18.79
CA LEU A 144 -4.35 5.91 19.33
C LEU A 144 -3.56 5.95 20.63
N HIS A 145 -3.69 4.93 21.49
CA HIS A 145 -2.84 4.79 22.67
C HIS A 145 -1.37 4.55 22.30
N ALA A 146 -1.10 3.71 21.30
CA ALA A 146 0.24 3.49 20.76
C ALA A 146 0.86 4.81 20.25
N LEU A 147 0.09 5.56 19.46
CA LEU A 147 0.50 6.87 18.95
C LEU A 147 0.78 7.85 20.09
N MET A 148 -0.09 7.94 21.08
CA MET A 148 0.10 8.81 22.25
C MET A 148 1.40 8.49 23.00
N ARG A 149 1.71 7.21 23.21
CA ARG A 149 2.96 6.79 23.86
C ARG A 149 4.20 7.12 23.03
N LEU A 150 4.14 6.88 21.71
CA LEU A 150 5.21 7.27 20.80
C LEU A 150 5.47 8.78 20.86
N LEU A 151 4.40 9.58 20.78
CA LEU A 151 4.49 11.05 20.82
C LEU A 151 5.08 11.54 22.14
N LYS A 152 4.61 11.04 23.28
CA LYS A 152 5.17 11.40 24.60
C LYS A 152 6.65 11.07 24.73
N LYS A 153 7.09 9.95 24.16
CA LYS A 153 8.50 9.51 24.20
C LYS A 153 9.42 10.39 23.35
N HIS A 154 8.91 10.98 22.27
CA HIS A 154 9.72 11.75 21.29
C HIS A 154 9.37 13.24 21.25
N SER A 155 8.52 13.70 22.16
CA SER A 155 8.18 15.12 22.27
C SER A 155 9.24 15.89 23.01
N ASP A 156 9.51 17.10 22.54
CA ASP A 156 10.26 18.11 23.26
C ASP A 156 9.28 19.03 23.98
N HIS A 157 9.31 19.05 25.32
CA HIS A 157 8.38 19.81 26.17
C HIS A 157 6.89 19.62 25.81
N GLY A 158 6.49 18.38 25.48
CA GLY A 158 5.10 18.04 25.12
C GLY A 158 4.68 18.46 23.70
N LYS A 159 5.65 18.79 22.83
CA LYS A 159 5.42 19.15 21.43
C LYS A 159 6.26 18.31 20.47
N ILE A 160 5.77 18.15 19.25
CA ILE A 160 6.54 17.67 18.11
C ILE A 160 6.68 18.83 17.14
N GLY A 161 7.90 19.38 17.03
CA GLY A 161 8.13 20.65 16.36
C GLY A 161 7.29 21.74 17.02
N THR A 162 6.37 22.34 16.28
CA THR A 162 5.50 23.43 16.78
C THR A 162 4.16 22.94 17.34
N LEU A 163 3.80 21.67 17.13
CA LEU A 163 2.48 21.14 17.46
C LEU A 163 2.46 20.46 18.83
N SER A 164 1.41 20.72 19.63
CA SER A 164 1.16 19.95 20.85
C SER A 164 0.72 18.53 20.52
N ILE A 165 1.05 17.58 21.40
CA ILE A 165 0.60 16.18 21.29
C ILE A 165 -0.93 16.12 21.16
N ASP A 166 -1.64 16.92 21.94
CA ASP A 166 -3.11 16.99 21.94
C ASP A 166 -3.68 17.45 20.58
N ALA A 167 -3.04 18.41 19.89
CA ALA A 167 -3.44 18.80 18.55
C ALA A 167 -3.24 17.66 17.53
N ILE A 168 -2.10 16.96 17.60
CA ILE A 168 -1.82 15.79 16.75
C ILE A 168 -2.86 14.69 16.98
N MET A 169 -3.21 14.43 18.23
CA MET A 169 -4.19 13.41 18.60
C MET A 169 -5.61 13.77 18.13
N ARG A 170 -6.01 15.04 18.19
CA ARG A 170 -7.29 15.49 17.62
C ARG A 170 -7.34 15.28 16.10
N MET A 171 -6.28 15.62 15.39
CA MET A 171 -6.19 15.39 13.94
C MET A 171 -6.26 13.88 13.61
N ALA A 172 -5.56 13.04 14.37
CA ALA A 172 -5.58 11.60 14.20
C ALA A 172 -7.00 11.02 14.37
N ARG A 173 -7.72 11.44 15.43
CA ARG A 173 -9.11 11.06 15.66
C ARG A 173 -10.03 11.53 14.54
N LEU A 174 -9.87 12.78 14.08
CA LEU A 174 -10.64 13.32 12.96
C LEU A 174 -10.49 12.47 11.70
N VAL A 175 -9.25 12.13 11.30
CA VAL A 175 -9.01 11.28 10.13
C VAL A 175 -9.69 9.91 10.30
N LEU A 176 -9.57 9.29 11.47
CA LEU A 176 -10.21 8.00 11.75
C LEU A 176 -11.75 8.05 11.73
N ASP A 177 -12.34 9.17 12.16
CA ASP A 177 -13.78 9.38 12.20
C ASP A 177 -14.40 9.72 10.85
N THR A 178 -13.61 10.27 9.93
CA THR A 178 -14.04 10.61 8.56
C THR A 178 -14.05 9.43 7.59
N ASN A 179 -13.76 8.22 8.09
CA ASN A 179 -13.79 6.99 7.30
C ASN A 179 -15.24 6.57 6.97
N CYS A 180 -15.82 7.18 5.94
CA CYS A 180 -17.13 6.84 5.40
C CYS A 180 -17.01 6.38 3.94
N PHE A 181 -17.86 5.44 3.53
CA PHE A 181 -17.97 4.99 2.14
C PHE A 181 -19.44 4.81 1.75
N ALA A 182 -19.73 4.90 0.46
CA ALA A 182 -21.07 4.65 -0.08
C ALA A 182 -21.10 3.30 -0.79
N TYR A 183 -22.15 2.51 -0.54
CA TYR A 183 -22.43 1.26 -1.24
C TYR A 183 -23.94 1.09 -1.36
N ASP A 184 -24.43 0.77 -2.56
CA ASP A 184 -25.86 0.56 -2.81
C ASP A 184 -26.75 1.73 -2.30
N ASN A 185 -26.39 2.97 -2.69
CA ASN A 185 -27.05 4.21 -2.26
C ASN A 185 -27.17 4.41 -0.74
N LYS A 186 -26.40 3.68 0.07
CA LYS A 186 -26.32 3.82 1.52
C LYS A 186 -24.92 4.26 1.93
N TYR A 187 -24.86 5.09 2.97
CA TYR A 187 -23.61 5.55 3.56
C TYR A 187 -23.26 4.70 4.78
N TYR A 188 -22.02 4.23 4.82
CA TYR A 188 -21.49 3.42 5.91
C TYR A 188 -20.28 4.13 6.51
N LYS A 189 -20.21 4.13 7.86
CA LYS A 189 -19.02 4.55 8.60
C LYS A 189 -18.25 3.30 9.00
N GLN A 190 -16.97 3.25 8.67
CA GLN A 190 -16.10 2.20 9.17
C GLN A 190 -15.93 2.40 10.69
N THR A 191 -16.13 1.34 11.48
CA THR A 191 -16.03 1.38 12.96
C THR A 191 -14.73 0.78 13.49
N ARG A 192 -14.03 -0.03 12.68
CA ARG A 192 -12.76 -0.70 13.03
C ARG A 192 -11.70 -0.48 11.97
N GLY A 193 -10.43 -0.36 12.39
CA GLY A 193 -9.32 -0.04 11.50
C GLY A 193 -9.41 1.38 10.92
N GLY A 194 -8.65 1.60 9.86
CA GLY A 194 -8.69 2.83 9.05
C GLY A 194 -8.90 2.51 7.57
N ALA A 195 -9.36 3.50 6.80
CA ALA A 195 -9.43 3.37 5.36
C ALA A 195 -8.02 3.23 4.77
N MET A 196 -7.83 2.23 3.91
CA MET A 196 -6.56 2.03 3.20
C MET A 196 -6.21 3.21 2.27
N GLY A 197 -7.19 4.04 1.90
CA GLY A 197 -6.99 5.24 1.08
C GLY A 197 -6.35 6.41 1.81
N PHE A 198 -6.24 6.37 3.14
CA PHE A 198 -5.54 7.39 3.93
C PHE A 198 -4.10 6.98 4.21
N THR A 199 -3.15 7.83 3.81
CA THR A 199 -1.72 7.68 4.10
C THR A 199 -1.43 7.56 5.59
N PHE A 200 -2.19 8.26 6.44
CA PHE A 200 -2.04 8.19 7.90
C PHE A 200 -2.34 6.80 8.45
N THR A 201 -3.30 6.06 7.87
CA THR A 201 -3.66 4.71 8.32
C THR A 201 -2.45 3.78 8.32
N GLN A 202 -1.55 3.95 7.35
CA GLN A 202 -0.34 3.15 7.24
C GLN A 202 0.69 3.49 8.32
N ALA A 203 0.98 4.77 8.54
CA ALA A 203 1.84 5.19 9.63
C ALA A 203 1.30 4.73 10.99
N LEU A 204 0.00 4.90 11.23
CA LEU A 204 -0.66 4.48 12.47
C LEU A 204 -0.58 2.96 12.68
N ALA A 205 -0.81 2.17 11.63
CA ALA A 205 -0.69 0.73 11.68
C ALA A 205 0.71 0.26 12.04
N ASN A 206 1.72 0.90 11.46
CA ASN A 206 3.11 0.61 11.78
C ASN A 206 3.46 0.94 13.23
N ILE A 207 2.97 2.06 13.75
CA ILE A 207 3.15 2.46 15.15
C ILE A 207 2.48 1.45 16.09
N TYR A 208 1.24 1.05 15.81
CA TYR A 208 0.54 0.04 16.60
C TYR A 208 1.27 -1.31 16.57
N MET A 209 1.70 -1.77 15.39
CA MET A 209 2.43 -3.03 15.26
C MET A 209 3.74 -2.99 16.04
N ARG A 210 4.46 -1.86 16.00
CA ARG A 210 5.71 -1.67 16.75
C ARG A 210 5.53 -1.83 18.25
N GLU A 211 4.38 -1.39 18.75
CA GLU A 211 4.06 -1.58 20.16
C GLU A 211 3.68 -3.03 20.47
N TRP A 212 2.85 -3.63 19.62
CA TRP A 212 2.41 -5.02 19.80
C TRP A 212 3.57 -6.03 19.73
N GLU A 213 4.59 -5.75 18.90
CA GLU A 213 5.77 -6.62 18.74
C GLU A 213 6.84 -6.45 19.84
N GLN A 214 6.68 -5.53 20.82
CA GLN A 214 7.71 -5.25 21.82
C GLN A 214 8.12 -6.48 22.63
N ASP A 215 7.16 -7.25 23.12
CA ASP A 215 7.43 -8.45 23.94
C ASP A 215 8.17 -9.50 23.11
N LEU A 216 7.77 -9.67 21.85
CA LEU A 216 8.44 -10.57 20.92
C LEU A 216 9.89 -10.14 20.66
N ILE A 217 10.13 -8.86 20.42
CA ILE A 217 11.48 -8.33 20.21
C ILE A 217 12.34 -8.56 21.45
N GLN A 218 11.83 -8.22 22.62
CA GLN A 218 12.55 -8.41 23.88
C GLN A 218 12.89 -9.88 24.10
N HIS A 219 11.95 -10.78 23.83
CA HIS A 219 12.17 -12.22 23.88
C HIS A 219 13.29 -12.66 22.91
N GLN A 220 13.28 -12.19 21.66
CA GLN A 220 14.34 -12.53 20.71
C GLN A 220 15.70 -12.00 21.15
N VAL A 221 15.78 -10.77 21.69
CA VAL A 221 17.03 -10.22 22.21
C VAL A 221 17.59 -11.06 23.35
N VAL A 222 16.75 -11.50 24.30
CA VAL A 222 17.17 -12.35 25.42
C VAL A 222 17.65 -13.73 24.96
N HIS A 223 17.01 -14.28 23.94
CA HIS A 223 17.33 -15.61 23.41
C HIS A 223 18.28 -15.59 22.22
N ASN A 224 18.98 -14.49 21.97
CA ASN A 224 19.94 -14.39 20.87
C ASN A 224 19.31 -14.70 19.50
N GLY A 225 18.01 -14.45 19.34
CA GLY A 225 17.26 -14.62 18.11
C GLY A 225 17.23 -13.36 17.25
N ILE A 226 16.84 -13.52 15.99
CA ILE A 226 16.68 -12.41 15.04
C ILE A 226 15.19 -12.14 14.79
N TYR A 227 14.79 -10.88 14.91
CA TYR A 227 13.47 -10.42 14.53
C TYR A 227 13.58 -9.27 13.53
N GLY A 228 12.70 -9.28 12.55
CA GLY A 228 12.41 -8.07 11.82
C GLY A 228 11.12 -8.15 11.01
N ARG A 229 10.61 -6.98 10.66
CA ARG A 229 9.36 -6.81 9.94
C ARG A 229 9.61 -6.07 8.63
N PHE A 230 9.04 -6.61 7.56
CA PHE A 230 8.92 -5.88 6.30
C PHE A 230 7.84 -4.82 6.43
N VAL A 231 8.23 -3.56 6.26
CA VAL A 231 7.28 -2.45 6.27
C VAL A 231 6.97 -2.08 4.82
N LYS A 232 5.78 -2.46 4.36
CA LYS A 232 5.31 -2.10 3.02
C LYS A 232 4.97 -0.59 2.99
N HIS A 233 5.59 0.16 2.07
CA HIS A 233 5.37 1.59 1.78
C HIS A 233 5.54 2.59 2.94
N LEU A 234 6.74 2.75 3.48
CA LEU A 234 7.12 4.03 4.11
C LEU A 234 8.06 4.89 3.26
N LEU A 235 8.55 4.31 2.17
CA LEU A 235 9.36 5.01 1.17
C LEU A 235 8.43 5.30 -0.01
N ASN A 236 7.92 6.53 -0.08
CA ASN A 236 7.54 7.09 -1.36
C ASN A 236 8.84 7.21 -2.16
N GLU A 237 9.20 6.16 -2.89
CA GLU A 237 10.07 6.32 -4.03
C GLU A 237 9.31 7.21 -5.00
N LYS A 238 9.70 8.49 -5.04
CA LYS A 238 9.44 9.36 -6.17
C LYS A 238 10.12 8.69 -7.37
N CYS A 239 9.35 7.97 -8.18
CA CYS A 239 9.66 7.78 -9.59
C CYS A 239 8.83 8.77 -10.40
#